data_AF-A0A349J9T1-F1
#
_entry.id   AF-A0A349J9T1-F1
#
_cell.length_a   1.000
_cell.length_b   1.000
_cell.length_c   1.000
_cell.angle_alpha   90.00
_cell.angle_beta   90.00
_cell.angle_gamma   90.00
#
_symmetry.space_group_name_H-M   'P 1'
#
loop_
_entity.id
_entity.type
_entity.pdbx_description
1 polymer ?
#
loop_
_entity_poly.entity_id
_entity_poly.type
_entity_poly.pdbx_seq_one_letter_code
_entity_poly.pdbx_strand_id
1 'polypeptide(L)'
;MGPVLGLSHDWHRARALQRSGKGKPPPLVAAGLDVELVPRATGYERIVKVGGMAIVFGAFPPSLADFVGFARARLFLQPEQARALDPVLRTRILALWAWLPGLRQDCYLEFDRATDEAHAWCLMPDGAHQLDLSVEQPALDAAFLEALVLTGPTSWGGEGGLGKLTERFGNHHLLVAARVAERLDRRSRDPRGTLELAHAAWPRLSERDETGWADLAEQVHPWAAVQLGRLALRLGLTRAARVLLMRADGTDAPPIAWFDLGQANEALDDLPAAVAAFVHYVGIRASDPDGWRRLLICRLRQGDLQVADEALRRWREAGGKDDDLAERLISQVMPSRMRLHERAAISGWLGARLDGPLAASLTAEALVEACCNAVDPERAEALRAAWELARPAIAEDAARL
;
A
#
# COMPACT_ATOMS: atom_id res chain seq x y z
N MET A 1 27.85 -29.07 7.48
CA MET A 1 26.69 -29.94 7.82
C MET A 1 25.45 -29.22 7.31
N GLY A 2 24.50 -29.90 6.67
CA GLY A 2 23.29 -29.25 6.15
C GLY A 2 22.31 -28.85 7.28
N PRO A 3 21.25 -28.08 6.96
CA PRO A 3 20.17 -27.80 7.91
C PRO A 3 19.55 -29.10 8.45
N VAL A 4 19.11 -29.11 9.72
CA VAL A 4 18.43 -30.24 10.37
C VAL A 4 17.16 -30.60 9.62
N LEU A 5 16.37 -29.61 9.20
CA LEU A 5 15.28 -29.85 8.26
C LEU A 5 15.85 -29.87 6.84
N GLY A 6 15.81 -31.04 6.21
CA GLY A 6 16.19 -31.18 4.82
C GLY A 6 15.30 -30.32 3.90
N LEU A 7 15.87 -29.73 2.86
CA LEU A 7 15.11 -28.92 1.88
C LEU A 7 14.00 -29.68 1.17
N SER A 8 14.06 -31.02 1.18
CA SER A 8 13.04 -31.92 0.66
C SER A 8 11.84 -32.11 1.59
N HIS A 9 11.83 -31.52 2.79
CA HIS A 9 10.67 -31.59 3.67
C HIS A 9 9.49 -30.79 3.08
N ASP A 10 8.26 -31.28 3.31
CA ASP A 10 7.02 -30.67 2.79
C ASP A 10 6.90 -29.19 3.13
N TRP A 11 7.40 -28.78 4.29
CA TRP A 11 7.39 -27.38 4.70
C TRP A 11 8.19 -26.47 3.78
N HIS A 12 9.46 -26.83 3.49
CA HIS A 12 10.29 -26.06 2.56
C HIS A 12 9.70 -26.06 1.16
N ARG A 13 9.05 -27.15 0.73
CA ARG A 13 8.29 -27.21 -0.54
C ARG A 13 7.09 -26.27 -0.54
N ALA A 14 6.25 -26.32 0.47
CA ALA A 14 5.06 -25.46 0.58
C ALA A 14 5.45 -23.98 0.60
N ARG A 15 6.52 -23.65 1.32
CA ARG A 15 7.06 -22.29 1.36
C ARG A 15 7.72 -21.90 0.04
N ALA A 16 8.42 -22.81 -0.65
CA ALA A 16 8.87 -22.61 -2.04
C ALA A 16 7.73 -22.30 -2.99
N LEU A 17 6.62 -23.04 -2.88
CA LEU A 17 5.43 -22.81 -3.70
C LEU A 17 4.82 -21.43 -3.42
N GLN A 18 4.73 -21.01 -2.14
CA GLN A 18 4.29 -19.66 -1.78
C GLN A 18 5.20 -18.59 -2.42
N ARG A 19 6.52 -18.76 -2.36
CA ARG A 19 7.49 -17.84 -3.00
C ARG A 19 7.27 -17.71 -4.51
N SER A 20 6.93 -18.80 -5.18
CA SER A 20 6.68 -18.82 -6.63
C SER A 20 5.27 -18.40 -7.05
N GLY A 21 4.33 -18.39 -6.09
CA GLY A 21 2.91 -18.10 -6.32
C GLY A 21 2.55 -16.65 -6.05
N LYS A 22 1.24 -16.34 -6.12
CA LYS A 22 0.69 -15.02 -5.75
C LYS A 22 0.51 -14.83 -4.23
N GLY A 23 0.86 -15.83 -3.42
CA GLY A 23 0.65 -15.81 -1.96
C GLY A 23 1.95 -15.48 -1.23
N LYS A 24 1.94 -14.44 -0.38
CA LYS A 24 3.12 -14.12 0.44
C LYS A 24 3.30 -15.15 1.55
N PRO A 25 4.51 -15.69 1.75
CA PRO A 25 4.76 -16.51 2.92
C PRO A 25 4.57 -15.64 4.19
N PRO A 26 4.15 -16.25 5.31
CA PRO A 26 4.13 -15.54 6.58
C PRO A 26 5.54 -14.98 6.88
N PRO A 27 5.63 -13.73 7.36
CA PRO A 27 6.91 -13.04 7.48
C PRO A 27 7.85 -13.77 8.43
N LEU A 28 7.31 -14.26 9.56
CA LEU A 28 8.05 -14.99 10.57
C LEU A 28 7.29 -16.24 11.00
N VAL A 29 7.97 -17.39 10.98
CA VAL A 29 7.44 -18.68 11.46
C VAL A 29 8.44 -19.32 12.41
N ALA A 30 7.93 -19.97 13.45
CA ALA A 30 8.70 -20.75 14.41
C ALA A 30 8.21 -22.19 14.46
N ALA A 31 9.12 -23.16 14.59
CA ALA A 31 8.79 -24.55 14.83
C ALA A 31 9.71 -25.14 15.90
N GLY A 32 9.13 -25.99 16.75
CA GLY A 32 9.90 -26.79 17.69
C GLY A 32 10.29 -28.10 17.04
N LEU A 33 11.57 -28.48 17.10
CA LEU A 33 12.08 -29.72 16.55
C LEU A 33 12.76 -30.58 17.61
N ASP A 34 12.43 -31.87 17.60
CA ASP A 34 13.16 -32.90 18.34
C ASP A 34 13.90 -33.80 17.34
N VAL A 35 15.15 -34.14 17.68
CA VAL A 35 16.02 -34.93 16.81
C VAL A 35 16.35 -36.23 17.52
N GLU A 36 15.99 -37.34 16.90
CA GLU A 36 16.33 -38.69 17.33
C GLU A 36 17.40 -39.26 16.39
N LEU A 37 18.49 -39.79 16.97
CA LEU A 37 19.56 -40.44 16.21
C LEU A 37 19.31 -41.94 16.22
N VAL A 38 18.92 -42.49 15.06
CA VAL A 38 18.69 -43.93 14.90
C VAL A 38 19.94 -44.58 14.30
N PRO A 39 20.55 -45.58 14.96
CA PRO A 39 21.69 -46.30 14.40
C PRO A 39 21.32 -46.99 13.08
N ARG A 40 22.21 -46.93 12.09
CA ARG A 40 22.16 -47.62 10.80
C ARG A 40 23.50 -48.33 10.55
N ALA A 41 23.52 -49.28 9.61
CA ALA A 41 24.73 -50.04 9.27
C ALA A 41 25.92 -49.15 8.84
N THR A 42 25.66 -47.93 8.33
CA THR A 42 26.66 -46.97 7.85
C THR A 42 26.86 -45.76 8.77
N GLY A 43 26.24 -45.72 9.96
CA GLY A 43 26.35 -44.59 10.89
C GLY A 43 25.06 -44.33 11.66
N TYR A 44 24.67 -43.07 11.80
CA TYR A 44 23.41 -42.67 12.42
C TYR A 44 22.54 -41.92 11.40
N GLU A 45 21.26 -42.26 11.35
CA GLU A 45 20.25 -41.50 10.64
C GLU A 45 19.56 -40.54 11.61
N ARG A 46 19.37 -39.29 11.18
CA ARG A 46 18.62 -38.28 11.95
C ARG A 46 17.15 -38.40 11.59
N ILE A 47 16.32 -38.68 12.59
CA ILE A 47 14.85 -38.57 12.48
C ILE A 47 14.45 -37.27 13.17
N VAL A 48 13.86 -36.35 12.41
CA VAL A 48 13.39 -35.05 12.92
C VAL A 48 11.88 -35.11 13.13
N LYS A 49 11.44 -34.85 14.36
CA LYS A 49 10.03 -34.75 14.74
C LYS A 49 9.70 -33.28 14.98
N VAL A 50 8.64 -32.78 14.34
CA VAL A 50 8.15 -31.41 14.56
C VAL A 50 7.18 -31.44 15.74
N GLY A 51 7.57 -30.84 16.87
CA GLY A 51 6.76 -30.79 18.09
C GLY A 51 5.59 -29.81 17.99
N GLY A 52 5.73 -28.76 17.18
CA GLY A 52 4.69 -27.79 16.88
C GLY A 52 5.18 -26.68 15.96
N MET A 53 4.27 -25.86 15.46
CA MET A 53 4.58 -24.71 14.60
C MET A 53 3.69 -23.52 14.93
N ALA A 54 4.25 -22.32 14.84
CA ALA A 54 3.57 -21.06 15.13
C ALA A 54 3.94 -20.00 14.09
N ILE A 55 2.94 -19.26 13.62
CA ILE A 55 3.15 -18.04 12.84
C ILE A 55 3.26 -16.88 13.82
N VAL A 56 4.32 -16.09 13.71
CA VAL A 56 4.59 -14.97 14.62
C VAL A 56 4.11 -13.68 13.94
N PHE A 57 3.17 -12.99 14.58
CA PHE A 57 2.64 -11.71 14.13
C PHE A 57 3.08 -10.57 15.04
N GLY A 58 3.23 -9.36 14.49
CA GLY A 58 3.48 -8.14 15.27
C GLY A 58 4.90 -8.01 15.83
N ALA A 59 5.81 -8.93 15.51
CA ALA A 59 7.22 -8.81 15.84
C ALA A 59 8.05 -9.35 14.67
N PHE A 60 9.06 -8.58 14.25
CA PHE A 60 10.02 -9.01 13.25
C PHE A 60 11.41 -8.45 13.63
N PRO A 61 12.49 -9.25 13.55
CA PRO A 61 13.82 -8.78 13.92
C PRO A 61 14.37 -7.79 12.88
N PRO A 62 14.94 -6.64 13.28
CA PRO A 62 15.51 -5.68 12.32
C PRO A 62 16.88 -6.08 11.78
N SER A 63 17.54 -7.11 12.32
CA SER A 63 18.85 -7.59 11.88
C SER A 63 19.02 -9.10 12.11
N LEU A 64 20.06 -9.71 11.51
CA LEU A 64 20.38 -11.12 11.74
C LEU A 64 20.72 -11.38 13.22
N ALA A 65 21.47 -10.48 13.85
CA ALA A 65 21.79 -10.58 15.27
C ALA A 65 20.52 -10.56 16.15
N ASP A 66 19.56 -9.69 15.83
CA ASP A 66 18.27 -9.68 16.53
C ASP A 66 17.47 -10.94 16.24
N PHE A 67 17.55 -11.54 15.05
CA PHE A 67 16.87 -12.79 14.73
C PHE A 67 17.38 -13.95 15.59
N VAL A 68 18.70 -14.03 15.80
CA VAL A 68 19.33 -14.99 16.74
C VAL A 68 18.91 -14.68 18.17
N GLY A 69 18.95 -13.40 18.57
CA GLY A 69 18.49 -12.95 19.89
C GLY A 69 17.02 -13.30 20.16
N PHE A 70 16.18 -13.20 19.12
CA PHE A 70 14.75 -13.54 19.16
C PHE A 70 14.54 -15.02 19.48
N ALA A 71 15.34 -15.91 18.87
CA ALA A 71 15.32 -17.34 19.17
C ALA A 71 15.75 -17.63 20.62
N ARG A 72 16.85 -17.01 21.06
CA ARG A 72 17.40 -17.16 22.42
C ARG A 72 16.41 -16.69 23.48
N ALA A 73 15.74 -15.57 23.26
CA ALA A 73 14.78 -14.97 24.17
C ALA A 73 13.36 -15.57 24.09
N ARG A 74 13.19 -16.76 23.49
CA ARG A 74 11.88 -17.42 23.31
C ARG A 74 10.84 -16.49 22.67
N LEU A 75 11.23 -15.77 21.63
CA LEU A 75 10.39 -14.86 20.84
C LEU A 75 9.84 -13.66 21.63
N PHE A 76 10.42 -13.33 22.79
CA PHE A 76 9.99 -12.24 23.69
C PHE A 76 8.51 -12.30 24.08
N LEU A 77 7.93 -13.51 24.15
CA LEU A 77 6.52 -13.71 24.46
C LEU A 77 6.24 -13.52 25.95
N GLN A 78 5.06 -12.99 26.27
CA GLN A 78 4.57 -12.97 27.64
C GLN A 78 4.37 -14.41 28.16
N PRO A 79 4.48 -14.66 29.48
CA PRO A 79 4.43 -16.01 30.04
C PRO A 79 3.20 -16.84 29.61
N GLU A 80 2.04 -16.19 29.49
CA GLU A 80 0.81 -16.85 29.05
C GLU A 80 0.85 -17.27 27.57
N GLN A 81 1.36 -16.39 26.70
CA GLN A 81 1.56 -16.69 25.28
C GLN A 81 2.62 -17.78 25.08
N ALA A 82 3.68 -17.75 25.89
CA ALA A 82 4.73 -18.76 25.87
C ALA A 82 4.19 -20.14 26.25
N ARG A 83 3.30 -20.24 27.24
CA ARG A 83 2.64 -21.51 27.61
C ARG A 83 1.80 -22.08 26.46
N ALA A 84 1.05 -21.23 25.75
CA ALA A 84 0.28 -21.67 24.58
C ALA A 84 1.16 -22.22 23.46
N LEU A 85 2.43 -21.81 23.43
CA LEU A 85 3.44 -22.26 22.46
C LEU A 85 4.44 -23.26 23.07
N ASP A 86 4.12 -23.90 24.20
CA ASP A 86 4.98 -24.91 24.82
C ASP A 86 5.43 -26.03 23.83
N PRO A 87 4.59 -26.56 22.93
CA PRO A 87 5.02 -27.54 21.93
C PRO A 87 6.08 -27.04 20.93
N VAL A 88 6.21 -25.71 20.75
CA VAL A 88 7.24 -25.05 19.95
C VAL A 88 8.45 -24.68 20.82
N LEU A 89 8.18 -24.23 22.05
CA LEU A 89 9.17 -23.59 22.93
C LEU A 89 9.85 -24.53 23.92
N ARG A 90 9.42 -25.79 24.01
CA ARG A 90 10.03 -26.81 24.90
C ARG A 90 10.78 -27.93 24.18
N THR A 91 10.85 -27.89 22.86
CA THR A 91 11.69 -28.82 22.07
C THR A 91 13.17 -28.49 22.24
N ARG A 92 14.04 -29.44 21.87
CA ARG A 92 15.48 -29.21 21.92
C ARG A 92 15.92 -28.09 20.96
N ILE A 93 15.48 -28.17 19.72
CA ILE A 93 15.84 -27.21 18.67
C ILE A 93 14.65 -26.30 18.41
N LEU A 94 14.91 -24.98 18.36
CA LEU A 94 13.97 -23.99 17.84
C LEU A 94 14.40 -23.62 16.42
N ALA A 95 13.51 -23.81 15.47
CA ALA A 95 13.70 -23.47 14.08
C ALA A 95 12.87 -22.22 13.73
N LEU A 96 13.50 -21.20 13.14
CA LEU A 96 12.83 -19.97 12.70
C LEU A 96 13.02 -19.74 11.21
N TRP A 97 12.01 -19.18 10.56
CA TRP A 97 12.06 -18.72 9.17
C TRP A 97 11.65 -17.27 9.08
N ALA A 98 12.53 -16.43 8.53
CA ALA A 98 12.24 -15.05 8.18
C ALA A 98 12.20 -14.92 6.65
N TRP A 99 11.07 -14.44 6.10
CA TRP A 99 10.98 -14.10 4.69
C TRP A 99 11.64 -12.75 4.41
N LEU A 100 12.61 -12.73 3.50
CA LEU A 100 13.34 -11.54 3.10
C LEU A 100 12.94 -11.14 1.67
N PRO A 101 11.98 -10.22 1.50
CA PRO A 101 11.38 -9.91 0.20
C PRO A 101 12.39 -9.35 -0.81
N GLY A 102 13.31 -8.47 -0.38
CA GLY A 102 14.35 -7.91 -1.25
C GLY A 102 15.29 -8.96 -1.85
N LEU A 103 15.58 -10.02 -1.09
CA LEU A 103 16.38 -11.16 -1.58
C LEU A 103 15.54 -12.25 -2.25
N ARG A 104 14.21 -12.20 -2.09
CA ARG A 104 13.26 -13.27 -2.45
C ARG A 104 13.67 -14.62 -1.88
N GLN A 105 14.18 -14.62 -0.65
CA GLN A 105 14.74 -15.78 0.03
C GLN A 105 14.23 -15.89 1.46
N ASP A 106 14.29 -17.10 2.02
CA ASP A 106 14.09 -17.32 3.44
C ASP A 106 15.44 -17.37 4.14
N CYS A 107 15.57 -16.61 5.22
CA CYS A 107 16.60 -16.84 6.22
C CYS A 107 16.06 -17.86 7.23
N TYR A 108 16.69 -19.02 7.28
CA TYR A 108 16.37 -20.12 8.17
C TYR A 108 17.37 -20.17 9.32
N LEU A 109 16.90 -20.26 10.55
CA LEU A 109 17.73 -20.31 11.76
C LEU A 109 17.37 -21.55 12.56
N GLU A 110 18.38 -22.27 13.03
CA GLU A 110 18.27 -23.32 14.03
C GLU A 110 19.01 -22.89 15.28
N PHE A 111 18.34 -23.01 16.41
CA PHE A 111 18.89 -22.72 17.71
C PHE A 111 18.77 -23.96 18.61
N ASP A 112 19.90 -24.59 18.96
CA ASP A 112 19.94 -25.73 19.89
C ASP A 112 20.03 -25.19 21.32
N ARG A 113 18.94 -25.37 22.08
CA ARG A 113 18.86 -24.90 23.47
C ARG A 113 19.80 -25.62 24.42
N ALA A 114 20.22 -26.83 24.07
CA ALA A 114 21.09 -27.62 24.94
C ALA A 114 22.55 -27.13 24.87
N THR A 115 22.98 -26.64 23.70
CA THR A 115 24.35 -26.16 23.47
C THR A 115 24.46 -24.64 23.39
N ASP A 116 23.32 -23.92 23.32
CA ASP A 116 23.22 -22.48 23.04
C ASP A 116 23.84 -22.06 21.69
N GLU A 117 23.99 -23.02 20.78
CA GLU A 117 24.50 -22.82 19.43
C GLU A 117 23.38 -22.40 18.47
N ALA A 118 23.71 -21.44 17.60
CA ALA A 118 22.84 -20.96 16.55
C ALA A 118 23.51 -21.21 15.19
N HIS A 119 22.73 -21.66 14.23
CA HIS A 119 23.15 -21.82 12.85
C HIS A 119 22.09 -21.21 11.94
N ALA A 120 22.52 -20.39 10.99
CA ALA A 120 21.60 -19.78 10.03
C ALA A 120 21.98 -20.15 8.60
N TRP A 121 20.98 -20.18 7.72
CA TRP A 121 21.11 -20.48 6.31
C TRP A 121 20.23 -19.55 5.48
N CYS A 122 20.73 -19.13 4.32
CA CYS A 122 19.90 -18.57 3.26
C CYS A 122 19.43 -19.71 2.35
N LEU A 123 18.11 -19.81 2.15
CA LEU A 123 17.49 -20.84 1.33
C LEU A 123 17.32 -20.33 -0.12
N MET A 124 18.25 -20.72 -0.98
CA MET A 124 18.28 -20.33 -2.40
C MET A 124 17.69 -21.44 -3.31
N PRO A 125 17.37 -21.13 -4.57
CA PRO A 125 16.88 -22.15 -5.52
C PRO A 125 17.88 -23.29 -5.79
N ASP A 126 19.18 -23.01 -5.67
CA ASP A 126 20.27 -23.97 -5.89
C ASP A 126 20.66 -24.74 -4.61
N GLY A 127 20.18 -24.34 -3.43
CA GLY A 127 20.45 -25.02 -2.17
C GLY A 127 20.43 -24.11 -0.94
N ALA A 128 20.84 -24.67 0.19
CA ALA A 128 20.99 -23.93 1.45
C ALA A 128 22.45 -23.51 1.61
N HIS A 129 22.66 -22.22 1.86
CA HIS A 129 23.99 -21.64 2.09
C HIS A 129 24.10 -21.23 3.55
N GLN A 130 25.05 -21.84 4.27
CA GLN A 130 25.25 -21.54 5.69
C GLN A 130 25.85 -20.14 5.85
N LEU A 131 25.30 -19.38 6.78
CA LEU A 131 25.73 -18.03 7.12
C LEU A 131 26.75 -18.08 8.26
N ASP A 132 27.81 -17.29 8.14
CA ASP A 132 28.73 -17.03 9.24
C ASP A 132 28.11 -15.97 10.17
N LEU A 133 27.74 -16.39 11.38
CA LEU A 133 27.12 -15.52 12.39
C LEU A 133 28.12 -14.63 13.12
N SER A 134 29.42 -14.90 12.98
CA SER A 134 30.49 -14.08 13.60
C SER A 134 30.86 -12.86 12.77
N VAL A 135 30.47 -12.86 11.49
CA VAL A 135 30.72 -11.78 10.56
C VAL A 135 29.45 -10.95 10.41
N GLU A 136 29.56 -9.65 10.62
CA GLU A 136 28.47 -8.74 10.28
C GLU A 136 28.20 -8.83 8.77
N GLN A 137 26.92 -8.97 8.41
CA GLN A 137 26.49 -9.05 7.02
C GLN A 137 25.57 -7.86 6.71
N PRO A 138 26.12 -6.67 6.40
CA PRO A 138 25.33 -5.45 6.20
C PRO A 138 24.19 -5.62 5.18
N ALA A 139 24.42 -6.42 4.13
CA ALA A 139 23.40 -6.71 3.12
C ALA A 139 22.22 -7.51 3.69
N LEU A 140 22.48 -8.45 4.60
CA LEU A 140 21.44 -9.24 5.24
C LEU A 140 20.68 -8.42 6.28
N ASP A 141 21.38 -7.60 7.06
CA ASP A 141 20.74 -6.67 8.00
C ASP A 141 19.86 -5.66 7.27
N ALA A 142 20.30 -5.14 6.12
CA ALA A 142 19.45 -4.31 5.26
C ALA A 142 18.20 -5.06 4.79
N ALA A 143 18.31 -6.35 4.43
CA ALA A 143 17.18 -7.18 4.03
C ALA A 143 16.21 -7.46 5.19
N PHE A 144 16.70 -7.68 6.42
CA PHE A 144 15.86 -7.79 7.61
C PHE A 144 15.13 -6.49 7.92
N LEU A 145 15.83 -5.35 7.84
CA LEU A 145 15.23 -4.04 8.04
C LEU A 145 14.17 -3.74 6.98
N GLU A 146 14.40 -4.11 5.72
CA GLU A 146 13.41 -4.03 4.66
C GLU A 146 12.19 -4.90 4.96
N ALA A 147 12.39 -6.18 5.31
CA ALA A 147 11.31 -7.10 5.65
C ALA A 147 10.46 -6.58 6.83
N LEU A 148 11.11 -6.01 7.85
CA LEU A 148 10.44 -5.33 8.96
C LEU A 148 9.54 -4.20 8.47
N VAL A 149 10.08 -3.30 7.64
CA VAL A 149 9.36 -2.12 7.10
C VAL A 149 8.23 -2.52 6.14
N LEU A 150 8.36 -3.63 5.41
CA LEU A 150 7.30 -4.10 4.53
C LEU A 150 6.22 -4.91 5.25
N THR A 151 6.51 -5.46 6.43
CA THR A 151 5.50 -6.14 7.26
C THR A 151 4.51 -5.15 7.88
N GLY A 152 4.91 -3.89 8.06
CA GLY A 152 4.01 -2.80 8.44
C GLY A 152 4.11 -2.37 9.92
N PRO A 153 3.31 -1.37 10.33
CA PRO A 153 3.50 -0.62 11.57
C PRO A 153 3.35 -1.41 12.85
N THR A 154 2.64 -2.54 12.81
CA THR A 154 2.52 -3.47 13.93
C THR A 154 3.86 -4.13 14.26
N SER A 155 4.72 -4.37 13.27
CA SER A 155 5.98 -5.10 13.45
C SER A 155 7.11 -4.24 14.01
N TRP A 156 7.13 -2.94 13.73
CA TRP A 156 8.10 -2.02 14.29
C TRP A 156 7.59 -1.23 15.50
N GLY A 157 6.38 -1.51 16.01
CA GLY A 157 5.87 -0.89 17.24
C GLY A 157 5.47 0.59 17.11
N GLY A 158 5.00 1.02 15.92
CA GLY A 158 4.56 2.39 15.65
C GLY A 158 5.68 3.45 15.81
N GLU A 159 5.30 4.69 16.11
CA GLU A 159 6.21 5.84 16.19
C GLU A 159 7.37 5.65 17.18
N GLY A 160 7.09 5.08 18.37
CA GLY A 160 8.12 4.87 19.40
C GLY A 160 9.17 3.83 18.99
N GLY A 161 8.75 2.74 18.33
CA GLY A 161 9.70 1.75 17.84
C GLY A 161 10.46 2.21 16.59
N LEU A 162 9.84 3.01 15.70
CA LEU A 162 10.56 3.68 14.62
C LEU A 162 11.64 4.64 15.14
N GLY A 163 11.38 5.34 16.25
CA GLY A 163 12.37 6.17 16.92
C GLY A 163 13.62 5.38 17.32
N LYS A 164 13.42 4.26 18.03
CA LYS A 164 14.52 3.35 18.44
C LYS A 164 15.27 2.76 17.25
N LEU A 165 14.55 2.38 16.19
CA LEU A 165 15.18 1.89 14.95
C LEU A 165 16.01 2.99 14.27
N THR A 166 15.53 4.23 14.25
CA THR A 166 16.27 5.37 13.69
C THR A 166 17.51 5.70 14.52
N GLU A 167 17.43 5.62 15.85
CA GLU A 167 18.59 5.79 16.73
C GLU A 167 19.68 4.74 16.45
N ARG A 168 19.26 3.49 16.18
CA ARG A 168 20.18 2.37 15.92
C ARG A 168 20.73 2.33 14.50
N PHE A 169 19.88 2.54 13.49
CA PHE A 169 20.24 2.38 12.06
C PHE A 169 20.39 3.72 11.33
N GLY A 170 20.30 4.85 12.05
CA GLY A 170 20.41 6.19 11.48
C GLY A 170 19.25 6.54 10.55
N ASN A 171 19.51 7.46 9.62
CA ASN A 171 18.54 7.94 8.63
C ASN A 171 18.43 7.00 7.42
N HIS A 172 18.36 5.69 7.66
CA HIS A 172 18.14 4.71 6.60
C HIS A 172 16.87 5.07 5.81
N HIS A 173 16.94 5.08 4.48
CA HIS A 173 15.88 5.58 3.60
C HIS A 173 14.50 4.95 3.90
N LEU A 174 14.45 3.64 4.14
CA LEU A 174 13.20 2.94 4.49
C LEU A 174 12.62 3.35 5.84
N LEU A 175 13.47 3.64 6.84
CA LEU A 175 13.00 4.10 8.15
C LEU A 175 12.46 5.52 8.07
N VAL A 176 13.13 6.40 7.33
CA VAL A 176 12.62 7.75 7.07
C VAL A 176 11.30 7.69 6.31
N ALA A 177 11.17 6.85 5.27
CA ALA A 177 9.91 6.64 4.58
C ALA A 177 8.80 6.09 5.50
N ALA A 178 9.12 5.18 6.42
CA ALA A 178 8.15 4.68 7.41
C ALA A 178 7.68 5.75 8.38
N ARG A 179 8.59 6.64 8.81
CA ARG A 179 8.21 7.82 9.61
C ARG A 179 7.35 8.80 8.84
N VAL A 180 7.64 9.00 7.54
CA VAL A 180 6.78 9.80 6.64
C VAL A 180 5.38 9.18 6.57
N ALA A 181 5.27 7.88 6.32
CA ALA A 181 3.99 7.18 6.25
C ALA A 181 3.19 7.32 7.56
N GLU A 182 3.81 7.01 8.70
CA GLU A 182 3.18 7.12 10.03
C GLU A 182 2.69 8.54 10.31
N ARG A 183 3.49 9.55 9.94
CA ARG A 183 3.11 10.95 10.14
C ARG A 183 2.00 11.39 9.20
N LEU A 184 1.99 10.97 7.94
CA LEU A 184 0.89 11.25 7.02
C LEU A 184 -0.43 10.66 7.52
N ASP A 185 -0.39 9.45 8.08
CA ASP A 185 -1.58 8.78 8.59
C ASP A 185 -2.11 9.43 9.88
N ARG A 186 -1.23 9.89 10.79
CA ARG A 186 -1.62 10.55 12.06
C ARG A 186 -1.87 12.05 11.94
N ARG A 187 -1.15 12.74 11.06
CA ARG A 187 -1.08 14.21 10.95
C ARG A 187 -1.17 14.66 9.49
N SER A 188 -2.19 14.18 8.78
CA SER A 188 -2.43 14.48 7.36
C SER A 188 -2.53 15.97 7.01
N ARG A 189 -2.80 16.83 8.00
CA ARG A 189 -2.87 18.30 7.84
C ARG A 189 -1.53 19.02 7.93
N ASP A 190 -0.43 18.32 8.21
CA ASP A 190 0.92 18.89 8.32
C ASP A 190 1.90 18.23 7.32
N PRO A 191 1.72 18.44 6.01
CA PRO A 191 2.64 17.91 5.01
C PRO A 191 4.02 18.58 5.07
N ARG A 192 4.12 19.83 5.52
CA ARG A 192 5.40 20.55 5.63
C ARG A 192 6.30 19.98 6.74
N GLY A 193 5.75 19.78 7.95
CA GLY A 193 6.50 19.10 9.01
C GLY A 193 6.83 17.64 8.66
N THR A 194 6.09 17.03 7.73
CA THR A 194 6.43 15.71 7.19
C THR A 194 7.57 15.79 6.16
N LEU A 195 7.65 16.86 5.37
CA LEU A 195 8.78 17.14 4.48
C LEU A 195 10.08 17.36 5.25
N GLU A 196 10.04 18.09 6.37
CA GLU A 196 11.21 18.27 7.25
C GLU A 196 11.77 16.93 7.75
N LEU A 197 10.91 15.95 8.03
CA LEU A 197 11.36 14.59 8.35
C LEU A 197 12.02 13.90 7.16
N ALA A 198 11.46 14.06 5.96
CA ALA A 198 12.01 13.47 4.74
C ALA A 198 13.41 14.03 4.41
N HIS A 199 13.71 15.28 4.76
CA HIS A 199 15.04 15.88 4.57
C HIS A 199 16.17 15.15 5.29
N ALA A 200 15.87 14.37 6.34
CA ALA A 200 16.87 13.57 7.03
C ALA A 200 17.55 12.53 6.11
N ALA A 201 16.83 12.04 5.10
CA ALA A 201 17.35 11.13 4.07
C ALA A 201 17.50 11.82 2.69
N TRP A 202 16.64 12.78 2.37
CA TRP A 202 16.60 13.42 1.05
C TRP A 202 16.62 14.96 1.16
N PRO A 203 17.79 15.58 1.46
CA PRO A 203 17.89 17.03 1.67
C PRO A 203 17.53 17.89 0.46
N ARG A 204 17.50 17.31 -0.75
CA ARG A 204 17.19 18.01 -2.01
C ARG A 204 15.70 18.18 -2.26
N LEU A 205 14.82 17.56 -1.46
CA LEU A 205 13.38 17.69 -1.63
C LEU A 205 12.93 19.13 -1.34
N SER A 206 12.03 19.65 -2.17
CA SER A 206 11.57 21.04 -2.11
C SER A 206 10.07 21.15 -2.33
N GLU A 207 9.42 22.13 -1.71
CA GLU A 207 8.01 22.47 -1.98
C GLU A 207 7.81 23.21 -3.31
N ARG A 208 8.89 23.69 -3.94
CA ARG A 208 8.81 24.54 -5.14
C ARG A 208 9.36 23.87 -6.39
N ASP A 209 10.19 22.85 -6.19
CA ASP A 209 10.92 22.20 -7.28
C ASP A 209 10.63 20.69 -7.26
N GLU A 210 9.94 20.23 -8.31
CA GLU A 210 9.56 18.83 -8.48
C GLU A 210 10.71 17.96 -9.01
N THR A 211 11.80 18.55 -9.53
CA THR A 211 12.88 17.79 -10.17
C THR A 211 13.53 16.80 -9.21
N GLY A 212 13.87 17.26 -8.00
CA GLY A 212 14.47 16.41 -6.97
C GLY A 212 13.56 15.27 -6.48
N TRP A 213 12.26 15.34 -6.72
CA TRP A 213 11.33 14.26 -6.37
C TRP A 213 11.25 13.18 -7.45
N ALA A 214 11.19 13.58 -8.71
CA ALA A 214 11.05 12.66 -9.84
C ALA A 214 12.26 11.72 -9.93
N ASP A 215 13.46 12.24 -9.68
CA ASP A 215 14.71 11.47 -9.66
C ASP A 215 14.70 10.33 -8.64
N LEU A 216 13.95 10.46 -7.55
CA LEU A 216 13.91 9.44 -6.50
C LEU A 216 13.17 8.17 -6.92
N ALA A 217 12.25 8.24 -7.90
CA ALA A 217 11.42 7.10 -8.27
C ALA A 217 12.22 5.86 -8.69
N GLU A 218 13.42 6.07 -9.27
CA GLU A 218 14.34 4.99 -9.65
C GLU A 218 15.52 4.81 -8.67
N GLN A 219 15.75 5.76 -7.75
CA GLN A 219 16.89 5.72 -6.83
C GLN A 219 16.56 5.10 -5.47
N VAL A 220 15.30 5.11 -5.06
CA VAL A 220 14.88 4.60 -3.76
C VAL A 220 14.07 3.32 -3.90
N HIS A 221 13.98 2.59 -2.79
CA HIS A 221 13.12 1.41 -2.74
C HIS A 221 11.68 1.77 -3.17
N PRO A 222 11.02 0.99 -4.03
CA PRO A 222 9.69 1.32 -4.56
C PRO A 222 8.64 1.66 -3.49
N TRP A 223 8.67 0.99 -2.33
CA TRP A 223 7.78 1.31 -1.21
C TRP A 223 8.05 2.71 -0.63
N ALA A 224 9.32 3.12 -0.52
CA ALA A 224 9.68 4.46 -0.09
C ALA A 224 9.25 5.51 -1.12
N ALA A 225 9.41 5.21 -2.42
CA ALA A 225 8.92 6.07 -3.50
C ALA A 225 7.42 6.32 -3.35
N VAL A 226 6.62 5.28 -3.07
CA VAL A 226 5.17 5.43 -2.82
C VAL A 226 4.89 6.38 -1.65
N GLN A 227 5.57 6.24 -0.51
CA GLN A 227 5.34 7.14 0.64
C GLN A 227 5.73 8.59 0.33
N LEU A 228 6.82 8.80 -0.41
CA LEU A 228 7.23 10.13 -0.88
C LEU A 228 6.23 10.69 -1.90
N GLY A 229 5.66 9.85 -2.76
CA GLY A 229 4.62 10.24 -3.71
C GLY A 229 3.34 10.70 -3.01
N ARG A 230 2.94 10.02 -1.92
CA ARG A 230 1.83 10.46 -1.06
C ARG A 230 2.13 11.82 -0.43
N LEU A 231 3.35 12.03 0.06
CA LEU A 231 3.78 13.32 0.62
C LEU A 231 3.76 14.43 -0.45
N ALA A 232 4.33 14.18 -1.64
CA ALA A 232 4.34 15.10 -2.76
C ALA A 232 2.91 15.52 -3.15
N LEU A 233 1.96 14.57 -3.17
CA LEU A 233 0.55 14.88 -3.44
C LEU A 233 -0.03 15.84 -2.40
N ARG A 234 0.25 15.64 -1.11
CA ARG A 234 -0.22 16.53 -0.03
C ARG A 234 0.42 17.92 -0.06
N LEU A 235 1.60 18.03 -0.66
CA LEU A 235 2.28 19.31 -0.93
C LEU A 235 1.79 19.99 -2.22
N GLY A 236 0.94 19.34 -3.02
CA GLY A 236 0.45 19.86 -4.29
C GLY A 236 1.41 19.64 -5.48
N LEU A 237 2.45 18.82 -5.30
CA LEU A 237 3.46 18.51 -6.32
C LEU A 237 2.99 17.36 -7.21
N THR A 238 1.98 17.64 -8.04
CA THR A 238 1.19 16.59 -8.71
C THR A 238 2.00 15.75 -9.70
N ARG A 239 2.96 16.30 -10.44
CA ARG A 239 3.72 15.50 -11.43
C ARG A 239 4.72 14.59 -10.72
N ALA A 240 5.43 15.11 -9.72
CA ALA A 240 6.26 14.34 -8.81
C ALA A 240 5.48 13.20 -8.14
N ALA A 241 4.30 13.51 -7.59
CA ALA A 241 3.43 12.52 -6.97
C ALA A 241 3.06 11.39 -7.94
N ARG A 242 2.65 11.71 -9.17
CA ARG A 242 2.36 10.71 -10.20
C ARG A 242 3.56 9.79 -10.45
N VAL A 243 4.74 10.36 -10.69
CA VAL A 243 5.96 9.59 -11.00
C VAL A 243 6.33 8.63 -9.88
N LEU A 244 6.26 9.09 -8.64
CA LEU A 244 6.57 8.29 -7.46
C LEU A 244 5.51 7.23 -7.16
N LEU A 245 4.23 7.57 -7.29
CA LEU A 245 3.11 6.66 -7.00
C LEU A 245 2.92 5.56 -8.06
N MET A 246 3.42 5.75 -9.29
CA MET A 246 3.47 4.68 -10.29
C MET A 246 4.29 3.46 -9.82
N ARG A 247 5.17 3.63 -8.82
CA ARG A 247 5.90 2.51 -8.21
C ARG A 247 5.00 1.57 -7.39
N ALA A 248 3.74 1.90 -7.18
CA ALA A 248 2.76 1.05 -6.50
C ALA A 248 2.62 -0.32 -7.18
N ASP A 249 2.64 -0.39 -8.52
CA ASP A 249 2.57 -1.65 -9.30
C ASP A 249 3.69 -2.65 -8.95
N GLY A 250 4.86 -2.13 -8.54
CA GLY A 250 6.02 -2.94 -8.19
C GLY A 250 6.07 -3.34 -6.72
N THR A 251 5.04 -3.05 -5.93
CA THR A 251 5.07 -3.22 -4.48
C THR A 251 3.76 -3.73 -3.93
N ASP A 252 3.85 -4.19 -2.68
CA ASP A 252 2.70 -4.37 -1.82
C ASP A 252 2.26 -3.02 -1.21
N ALA A 253 2.09 -2.01 -2.06
CA ALA A 253 1.67 -0.70 -1.62
C ALA A 253 0.30 -0.80 -0.92
N PRO A 254 0.08 0.01 0.13
CA PRO A 254 -1.23 0.09 0.74
C PRO A 254 -2.25 0.55 -0.31
N PRO A 255 -3.51 0.07 -0.28
CA PRO A 255 -4.50 0.41 -1.30
C PRO A 255 -4.65 1.92 -1.54
N ILE A 256 -4.49 2.72 -0.48
CA ILE A 256 -4.53 4.19 -0.56
C ILE A 256 -3.55 4.79 -1.58
N ALA A 257 -2.43 4.11 -1.89
CA ALA A 257 -1.50 4.57 -2.92
C ALA A 257 -2.16 4.62 -4.32
N TRP A 258 -3.06 3.69 -4.63
CA TRP A 258 -3.83 3.69 -5.88
C TRP A 258 -4.84 4.84 -5.93
N PHE A 259 -5.45 5.14 -4.79
CA PHE A 259 -6.36 6.29 -4.67
C PHE A 259 -5.60 7.62 -4.82
N ASP A 260 -4.42 7.73 -4.21
CA ASP A 260 -3.55 8.90 -4.34
C ASP A 260 -3.00 9.03 -5.77
N LEU A 261 -2.67 7.93 -6.45
CA LEU A 261 -2.27 7.94 -7.87
C LEU A 261 -3.42 8.40 -8.77
N GLY A 262 -4.63 7.92 -8.52
CA GLY A 262 -5.84 8.36 -9.22
C GLY A 262 -6.05 9.87 -9.09
N GLN A 263 -5.92 10.42 -7.88
CA GLN A 263 -5.99 11.86 -7.65
C GLN A 263 -4.89 12.65 -8.37
N ALA A 264 -3.66 12.13 -8.38
CA ALA A 264 -2.56 12.78 -9.11
C ALA A 264 -2.83 12.83 -10.62
N ASN A 265 -3.31 11.74 -11.21
CA ASN A 265 -3.69 11.69 -12.63
C ASN A 265 -4.90 12.58 -12.93
N GLU A 266 -5.92 12.58 -12.06
CA GLU A 266 -7.11 13.41 -12.19
C GLU A 266 -6.77 14.91 -12.20
N ALA A 267 -5.86 15.34 -11.31
CA ALA A 267 -5.39 16.72 -11.23
C ALA A 267 -4.53 17.14 -12.43
N LEU A 268 -3.93 16.18 -13.14
CA LEU A 268 -3.22 16.39 -14.41
C LEU A 268 -4.13 16.28 -15.64
N ASP A 269 -5.44 16.08 -15.43
CA ASP A 269 -6.44 15.87 -16.49
C ASP A 269 -6.19 14.61 -17.35
N ASP A 270 -5.40 13.66 -16.82
CA ASP A 270 -5.16 12.34 -17.42
C ASP A 270 -6.24 11.36 -16.95
N LEU A 271 -7.46 11.55 -17.46
CA LEU A 271 -8.63 10.78 -17.06
C LEU A 271 -8.49 9.26 -17.27
N PRO A 272 -7.91 8.76 -18.39
CA PRO A 272 -7.72 7.33 -18.57
C PRO A 272 -6.83 6.72 -17.47
N ALA A 273 -5.72 7.36 -17.13
CA ALA A 273 -4.84 6.88 -16.07
C ALA A 273 -5.49 7.00 -14.67
N ALA A 274 -6.29 8.06 -14.44
CA ALA A 274 -7.05 8.21 -13.20
C ALA A 274 -8.07 7.09 -13.01
N VAL A 275 -8.84 6.76 -14.06
CA VAL A 275 -9.82 5.66 -14.03
C VAL A 275 -9.13 4.33 -13.77
N ALA A 276 -8.01 4.03 -14.44
CA ALA A 276 -7.26 2.80 -14.21
C ALA A 276 -6.85 2.64 -12.73
N ALA A 277 -6.30 3.71 -12.13
CA ALA A 277 -5.89 3.71 -10.73
C ALA A 277 -7.09 3.57 -9.77
N PHE A 278 -8.20 4.29 -10.00
CA PHE A 278 -9.39 4.16 -9.16
C PHE A 278 -10.09 2.81 -9.30
N VAL A 279 -10.11 2.20 -10.50
CA VAL A 279 -10.59 0.83 -10.70
C VAL A 279 -9.77 -0.15 -9.88
N HIS A 280 -8.43 -0.01 -9.88
CA HIS A 280 -7.59 -0.84 -9.04
C HIS A 280 -7.90 -0.64 -7.55
N TYR A 281 -8.09 0.61 -7.12
CA TYR A 281 -8.43 0.94 -5.74
C TYR A 281 -9.73 0.28 -5.27
N VAL A 282 -10.84 0.48 -6.00
CA VAL A 282 -12.15 -0.09 -5.62
C VAL A 282 -12.19 -1.61 -5.79
N GLY A 283 -11.33 -2.19 -6.64
CA GLY A 283 -11.13 -3.63 -6.71
C GLY A 283 -10.58 -4.21 -5.40
N ILE A 284 -9.80 -3.44 -4.65
CA ILE A 284 -9.29 -3.83 -3.32
C ILE A 284 -10.21 -3.37 -2.19
N ARG A 285 -10.82 -2.18 -2.32
CA ARG A 285 -11.64 -1.50 -1.31
C ARG A 285 -13.06 -1.26 -1.83
N ALA A 286 -13.77 -2.34 -2.15
CA ALA A 286 -15.10 -2.25 -2.77
C ALA A 286 -16.17 -1.59 -1.89
N SER A 287 -15.98 -1.55 -0.57
CA SER A 287 -16.90 -0.91 0.38
C SER A 287 -16.59 0.56 0.66
N ASP A 288 -15.60 1.15 0.00
CA ASP A 288 -15.24 2.56 0.20
C ASP A 288 -16.03 3.46 -0.78
N PRO A 289 -16.97 4.29 -0.29
CA PRO A 289 -17.74 5.17 -1.15
C PRO A 289 -16.86 6.27 -1.80
N ASP A 290 -15.79 6.73 -1.17
CA ASP A 290 -14.96 7.78 -1.78
C ASP A 290 -14.24 7.30 -3.05
N GLY A 291 -13.82 6.03 -3.05
CA GLY A 291 -13.25 5.37 -4.23
C GLY A 291 -14.23 5.34 -5.39
N TRP A 292 -15.46 4.91 -5.14
CA TRP A 292 -16.50 4.85 -6.17
C TRP A 292 -16.94 6.24 -6.66
N ARG A 293 -17.04 7.23 -5.77
CA ARG A 293 -17.36 8.61 -6.11
C ARG A 293 -16.33 9.20 -7.08
N ARG A 294 -15.03 9.04 -6.78
CA ARG A 294 -13.95 9.52 -7.66
C ARG A 294 -13.94 8.80 -9.01
N LEU A 295 -14.14 7.49 -9.01
CA LEU A 295 -14.24 6.71 -10.24
C LEU A 295 -15.43 7.16 -11.11
N LEU A 296 -16.59 7.38 -10.48
CA LEU A 296 -17.79 7.89 -11.15
C LEU A 296 -17.53 9.24 -11.81
N ILE A 297 -16.96 10.20 -11.08
CA ILE A 297 -16.68 11.54 -11.61
C ILE A 297 -15.69 11.47 -12.79
N CYS A 298 -14.65 10.63 -12.71
CA CYS A 298 -13.72 10.45 -13.82
C CYS A 298 -14.41 9.87 -15.07
N ARG A 299 -15.28 8.85 -14.91
CA ARG A 299 -16.06 8.26 -16.02
C ARG A 299 -17.02 9.26 -16.65
N LEU A 300 -17.70 10.06 -15.83
CA LEU A 300 -18.58 11.12 -16.33
C LEU A 300 -17.79 12.16 -17.13
N ARG A 301 -16.61 12.57 -16.65
CA ARG A 301 -15.72 13.49 -17.38
C ARG A 301 -15.17 12.92 -18.70
N GLN A 302 -15.07 11.60 -18.82
CA GLN A 302 -14.73 10.92 -20.08
C GLN A 302 -15.90 10.78 -21.06
N GLY A 303 -17.14 11.02 -20.61
CA GLY A 303 -18.36 10.80 -21.39
C GLY A 303 -18.86 9.35 -21.37
N ASP A 304 -18.30 8.49 -20.52
CA ASP A 304 -18.64 7.07 -20.41
C ASP A 304 -19.91 6.84 -19.57
N LEU A 305 -21.03 7.45 -19.97
CA LEU A 305 -22.28 7.48 -19.20
C LEU A 305 -22.86 6.08 -18.90
N GLN A 306 -22.65 5.11 -19.80
CA GLN A 306 -23.10 3.72 -19.57
C GLN A 306 -22.32 3.06 -18.43
N VAL A 307 -21.02 3.32 -18.33
CA VAL A 307 -20.15 2.74 -17.30
C VAL A 307 -20.26 3.51 -15.98
N ALA A 308 -20.73 4.76 -16.04
CA ALA A 308 -21.05 5.57 -14.87
C ALA A 308 -22.21 4.99 -14.05
N ASP A 309 -23.21 4.35 -14.68
CA ASP A 309 -24.35 3.74 -13.97
C ASP A 309 -23.92 2.69 -12.94
N GLU A 310 -22.99 1.82 -13.35
CA GLU A 310 -22.43 0.82 -12.44
C GLU A 310 -21.68 1.47 -11.27
N ALA A 311 -20.90 2.53 -11.53
CA ALA A 311 -20.17 3.22 -10.46
C ALA A 311 -21.12 3.92 -9.48
N LEU A 312 -22.21 4.52 -9.96
CA LEU A 312 -23.24 5.14 -9.13
C LEU A 312 -23.94 4.11 -8.24
N ARG A 313 -24.33 2.96 -8.81
CA ARG A 313 -24.94 1.86 -8.05
C ARG A 313 -24.00 1.38 -6.94
N ARG A 314 -22.75 1.11 -7.27
CA ARG A 314 -21.72 0.65 -6.31
C ARG A 314 -21.41 1.68 -5.23
N TRP A 315 -21.41 2.95 -5.58
CA TRP A 315 -21.23 4.04 -4.63
C TRP A 315 -22.36 4.09 -3.59
N ARG A 316 -23.62 3.94 -4.01
CA ARG A 316 -24.77 3.85 -3.09
C ARG A 316 -24.69 2.61 -2.20
N GLU A 317 -24.31 1.47 -2.77
CA GLU A 317 -24.07 0.21 -2.02
C GLU A 317 -22.96 0.36 -0.96
N ALA A 318 -21.95 1.19 -1.24
CA ALA A 318 -20.89 1.53 -0.29
C ALA A 318 -21.32 2.60 0.75
N GLY A 319 -22.58 3.03 0.75
CA GLY A 319 -23.12 4.01 1.70
C GLY A 319 -23.00 5.48 1.27
N GLY A 320 -22.73 5.72 -0.02
CA GLY A 320 -22.74 7.06 -0.61
C GLY A 320 -24.10 7.74 -0.54
N LYS A 321 -24.11 9.09 -0.46
CA LYS A 321 -25.31 9.92 -0.37
C LYS A 321 -25.40 10.91 -1.52
N ASP A 322 -26.51 10.91 -2.24
CA ASP A 322 -26.75 11.71 -3.45
C ASP A 322 -26.39 13.20 -3.28
N ASP A 323 -26.64 13.79 -2.10
CA ASP A 323 -26.28 15.18 -1.79
C ASP A 323 -24.76 15.45 -1.88
N ASP A 324 -23.93 14.55 -1.31
CA ASP A 324 -22.46 14.70 -1.34
C ASP A 324 -21.93 14.51 -2.77
N LEU A 325 -22.49 13.56 -3.53
CA LEU A 325 -22.10 13.40 -4.93
C LEU A 325 -22.41 14.66 -5.74
N ALA A 326 -23.60 15.24 -5.58
CA ALA A 326 -23.99 16.47 -6.26
C ALA A 326 -23.02 17.62 -5.97
N GLU A 327 -22.76 17.91 -4.69
CA GLU A 327 -21.83 18.97 -4.28
C GLU A 327 -20.43 18.76 -4.88
N ARG A 328 -19.91 17.54 -4.77
CA ARG A 328 -18.58 17.20 -5.26
C ARG A 328 -18.48 17.29 -6.77
N LEU A 329 -19.50 16.83 -7.47
CA LEU A 329 -19.51 16.86 -8.93
C LEU A 329 -19.57 18.29 -9.45
N ILE A 330 -20.39 19.17 -8.86
CA ILE A 330 -20.37 20.61 -9.19
C ILE A 330 -18.96 21.16 -8.99
N SER A 331 -18.34 20.89 -7.84
CA SER A 331 -17.00 21.41 -7.52
C SER A 331 -15.89 20.95 -8.49
N GLN A 332 -16.08 19.82 -9.18
CA GLN A 332 -15.06 19.20 -10.03
C GLN A 332 -15.33 19.34 -11.54
N VAL A 333 -16.59 19.22 -11.96
CA VAL A 333 -17.01 19.33 -13.36
C VAL A 333 -17.05 20.79 -13.81
N MET A 334 -17.47 21.72 -12.93
CA MET A 334 -17.62 23.13 -13.29
C MET A 334 -16.30 23.84 -13.59
N PRO A 335 -15.21 23.63 -12.83
CA PRO A 335 -13.91 24.20 -13.15
C PRO A 335 -13.15 23.44 -14.24
N SER A 336 -13.65 22.27 -14.68
CA SER A 336 -12.95 21.42 -15.64
C SER A 336 -12.87 22.04 -17.04
N ARG A 337 -12.02 21.49 -17.91
CA ARG A 337 -11.90 21.94 -19.31
C ARG A 337 -13.01 21.41 -20.23
N MET A 338 -14.03 20.77 -19.67
CA MET A 338 -15.14 20.20 -20.42
C MET A 338 -15.94 21.28 -21.15
N ARG A 339 -16.39 20.93 -22.36
CA ARG A 339 -17.25 21.75 -23.20
C ARG A 339 -18.65 21.85 -22.60
N LEU A 340 -19.38 22.91 -22.94
CA LEU A 340 -20.73 23.16 -22.41
C LEU A 340 -21.69 21.99 -22.63
N HIS A 341 -21.70 21.39 -23.82
CA HIS A 341 -22.58 20.25 -24.12
C HIS A 341 -22.22 18.99 -23.32
N GLU A 342 -20.95 18.76 -23.01
CA GLU A 342 -20.51 17.63 -22.18
C GLU A 342 -21.00 17.83 -20.73
N ARG A 343 -20.88 19.06 -20.22
CA ARG A 343 -21.42 19.42 -18.90
C ARG A 343 -22.94 19.27 -18.86
N ALA A 344 -23.64 19.73 -19.90
CA ALA A 344 -25.09 19.58 -20.02
C ALA A 344 -25.51 18.10 -20.06
N ALA A 345 -24.77 17.25 -20.78
CA ALA A 345 -25.02 15.81 -20.82
C ALA A 345 -24.85 15.15 -19.44
N ILE A 346 -23.78 15.47 -18.70
CA ILE A 346 -23.60 15.00 -17.31
C ILE A 346 -24.76 15.46 -16.42
N SER A 347 -25.18 16.71 -16.58
CA SER A 347 -26.24 17.32 -15.78
C SER A 347 -27.59 16.64 -16.00
N GLY A 348 -27.96 16.42 -17.26
CA GLY A 348 -29.16 15.65 -17.61
C GLY A 348 -29.09 14.21 -17.11
N TRP A 349 -27.93 13.56 -17.23
CA TRP A 349 -27.70 12.21 -16.71
C TRP A 349 -27.92 12.14 -15.19
N LEU A 350 -27.42 13.13 -14.42
CA LEU A 350 -27.60 13.23 -12.97
C LEU A 350 -29.04 13.54 -12.59
N GLY A 351 -29.67 14.50 -13.26
CA GLY A 351 -31.06 14.90 -12.99
C GLY A 351 -32.05 13.74 -13.13
N ALA A 352 -31.77 12.79 -14.03
CA ALA A 352 -32.57 11.58 -14.18
C ALA A 352 -32.33 10.51 -13.09
N ARG A 353 -31.27 10.65 -12.26
CA ARG A 353 -30.78 9.58 -11.38
C ARG A 353 -30.69 9.94 -9.91
N LEU A 354 -30.55 11.21 -9.57
CA LEU A 354 -30.48 11.69 -8.19
C LEU A 354 -31.90 11.92 -7.63
N ASP A 355 -32.04 11.86 -6.31
CA ASP A 355 -33.30 12.13 -5.62
C ASP A 355 -33.96 13.45 -6.08
N GLY A 356 -35.30 13.46 -6.19
CA GLY A 356 -36.07 14.57 -6.78
C GLY A 356 -35.73 15.99 -6.27
N PRO A 357 -35.52 16.22 -4.96
CA PRO A 357 -35.09 17.52 -4.44
C PRO A 357 -33.70 17.96 -4.93
N LEU A 358 -32.77 17.01 -5.10
CA LEU A 358 -31.43 17.26 -5.62
C LEU A 358 -31.45 17.48 -7.13
N ALA A 359 -32.24 16.68 -7.86
CA ALA A 359 -32.48 16.89 -9.28
C ALA A 359 -33.03 18.31 -9.55
N ALA A 360 -33.86 18.83 -8.65
CA ALA A 360 -34.36 20.21 -8.71
C ALA A 360 -33.29 21.28 -8.37
N SER A 361 -32.23 20.93 -7.63
CA SER A 361 -31.09 21.83 -7.32
C SER A 361 -30.01 21.84 -8.40
N LEU A 362 -29.94 20.77 -9.21
CA LEU A 362 -29.01 20.57 -10.32
C LEU A 362 -29.71 20.82 -11.67
N THR A 363 -30.50 21.89 -11.78
CA THR A 363 -31.07 22.23 -13.08
C THR A 363 -29.97 22.64 -14.05
N ALA A 364 -30.16 22.32 -15.33
CA ALA A 364 -29.26 22.80 -16.37
C ALA A 364 -29.11 24.34 -16.35
N GLU A 365 -30.16 25.04 -15.89
CA GLU A 365 -30.18 26.49 -15.65
C GLU A 365 -29.25 26.91 -14.50
N ALA A 366 -29.25 26.19 -13.37
CA ALA A 366 -28.35 26.45 -12.25
C ALA A 366 -26.87 26.17 -12.62
N LEU A 367 -26.62 25.19 -13.48
CA LEU A 367 -25.29 24.87 -14.01
C LEU A 367 -24.82 25.91 -15.03
N VAL A 368 -25.71 26.43 -15.87
CA VAL A 368 -25.40 27.56 -16.76
C VAL A 368 -25.06 28.80 -15.94
N GLU A 369 -25.84 29.14 -14.92
CA GLU A 369 -25.53 30.28 -14.05
C GLU A 369 -24.24 30.10 -13.27
N ALA A 370 -23.95 28.89 -12.77
CA ALA A 370 -22.68 28.60 -12.13
C ALA A 370 -21.49 28.73 -13.11
N CYS A 371 -21.67 28.39 -14.40
CA CYS A 371 -20.66 28.64 -15.44
C CYS A 371 -20.49 30.14 -15.70
N CYS A 372 -21.59 30.89 -15.80
CA CYS A 372 -21.59 32.34 -16.02
C CYS A 372 -20.83 33.08 -14.91
N ASN A 373 -20.94 32.64 -13.66
CA ASN A 373 -20.25 33.23 -12.51
C ASN A 373 -18.73 32.99 -12.52
N ALA A 374 -18.22 32.05 -13.33
CA ALA A 374 -16.80 31.67 -13.39
C ALA A 374 -16.05 32.26 -14.60
N VAL A 375 -16.74 32.96 -15.50
CA VAL A 375 -16.18 33.57 -16.71
C VAL A 375 -16.33 35.09 -16.67
N ASP A 376 -15.65 35.79 -17.58
CA ASP A 376 -15.83 37.23 -17.72
C ASP A 376 -17.25 37.60 -18.18
N PRO A 377 -17.72 38.83 -17.90
CA PRO A 377 -19.12 39.23 -18.14
C PRO A 377 -19.60 39.07 -19.58
N GLU A 378 -18.72 39.30 -20.56
CA GLU A 378 -19.06 39.20 -21.99
C GLU A 378 -19.31 37.74 -22.38
N ARG A 379 -18.44 36.82 -21.92
CA ARG A 379 -18.66 35.38 -22.10
C ARG A 379 -19.87 34.87 -21.33
N ALA A 380 -20.15 35.41 -20.15
CA ALA A 380 -21.34 35.05 -19.37
C ALA A 380 -22.63 35.40 -20.12
N GLU A 381 -22.73 36.59 -20.71
CA GLU A 381 -23.88 36.98 -21.54
C GLU A 381 -24.03 36.08 -22.77
N ALA A 382 -22.93 35.78 -23.48
CA ALA A 382 -22.96 34.88 -24.62
C ALA A 382 -23.43 33.46 -24.23
N LEU A 383 -23.01 32.97 -23.06
CA LEU A 383 -23.41 31.67 -22.54
C LEU A 383 -24.91 31.63 -22.18
N ARG A 384 -25.43 32.69 -21.52
CA ARG A 384 -26.87 32.83 -21.21
C ARG A 384 -27.71 32.87 -22.49
N ALA A 385 -27.30 33.66 -23.48
CA ALA A 385 -28.00 33.73 -24.76
C ALA A 385 -28.00 32.38 -25.49
N ALA A 386 -26.88 31.66 -25.50
CA ALA A 386 -26.80 30.32 -26.09
C ALA A 386 -27.66 29.30 -25.34
N TRP A 387 -27.73 29.39 -24.01
CA TRP A 387 -28.61 28.55 -23.20
C TRP A 387 -30.09 28.77 -23.54
N GLU A 388 -30.54 30.03 -23.57
CA GLU A 388 -31.93 30.35 -23.90
C GLU A 388 -32.35 29.82 -25.28
N LEU A 389 -31.42 29.84 -26.26
CA LEU A 389 -31.64 29.26 -27.58
C LEU A 389 -31.71 27.72 -27.56
N ALA A 390 -30.93 27.05 -26.71
CA ALA A 390 -30.87 25.60 -26.62
C ALA A 390 -31.96 24.98 -25.73
N ARG A 391 -32.49 25.75 -24.78
CA ARG A 391 -33.44 25.30 -23.75
C ARG A 391 -34.66 24.56 -24.31
N PRO A 392 -35.32 24.99 -25.40
CA PRO A 392 -36.49 24.30 -25.95
C PRO A 392 -36.16 22.90 -26.49
N ALA A 393 -35.03 22.75 -27.18
CA ALA A 393 -34.62 21.46 -27.74
C ALA A 393 -34.23 20.46 -26.65
N ILE A 394 -33.54 20.94 -25.60
CA ILE A 394 -33.18 20.11 -24.43
C ILE A 394 -34.43 19.63 -23.70
N ALA A 395 -35.44 20.48 -23.54
CA ALA A 395 -36.71 20.09 -22.93
C ALA A 395 -37.48 19.04 -23.75
N GLU A 396 -37.42 19.13 -25.09
CA GLU A 396 -38.03 18.15 -25.99
C GLU A 396 -37.35 16.78 -25.91
N ASP A 397 -36.01 16.74 -25.91
CA ASP A 397 -35.26 15.49 -25.77
C ASP A 397 -35.42 14.86 -24.38
N ALA A 398 -35.48 15.67 -23.31
CA ALA A 398 -35.74 15.19 -21.96
C ALA A 398 -37.13 14.57 -21.81
N ALA A 399 -38.13 15.03 -22.58
CA ALA A 399 -39.48 14.46 -22.57
C ALA A 399 -39.62 13.14 -23.35
N ARG A 400 -38.61 12.78 -24.17
CA ARG A 400 -38.57 11.54 -24.96
C ARG A 400 -37.87 10.38 -24.23
N LEU A 401 -37.11 10.69 -23.18
CA LEU A 401 -36.46 9.74 -22.27
C LEU A 401 -37.39 9.44 -21.10
#